data_AF-A0A5K1DID9-F1
#
_entry.id   AF-A0A5K1DID9-F1
#
_cell.length_a   1.000
_cell.length_b   1.000
_cell.length_c   1.000
_cell.angle_alpha   90.00
_cell.angle_beta   90.00
_cell.angle_gamma   90.00
#
_symmetry.space_group_name_H-M   'P 1'
#
loop_
_entity.id
_entity.type
_entity.pdbx_description
1 polymer ?
#
loop_
_entity_poly.entity_id
_entity_poly.type
_entity_poly.pdbx_seq_one_letter_code
_entity_poly.pdbx_strand_id
1 'polypeptide(L)'
;SLDVKLEMAAMVGKMTLANNGKEEIARHGAKVLVKMLSSEEDARLASLQALHNLSSLDDNAVILVDSGVLPLLTSILVSDDLDVKSPASDIKELAAWTLGNLVSKPGHWESPAPGKEGNSVLSEHTVHKLLQLLAHSGPKNQLAFLRILSGIASSPRAE
;
A
#
# COMPACT_ATOMS: atom_id res chain seq x y z
N SER A 1 -5.94 -9.90 21.39
CA SER A 1 -5.46 -8.57 21.81
C SER A 1 -4.81 -7.87 20.62
N LEU A 2 -4.34 -6.62 20.78
CA LEU A 2 -3.50 -5.96 19.76
C LEU A 2 -2.19 -6.74 19.56
N ASP A 3 -1.60 -7.27 20.63
CA ASP A 3 -0.34 -8.02 20.59
C ASP A 3 -0.44 -9.27 19.70
N VAL A 4 -1.52 -10.04 19.83
CA VAL A 4 -1.76 -11.21 18.97
C VAL A 4 -1.88 -10.79 17.50
N LYS A 5 -2.56 -9.67 17.21
CA LYS A 5 -2.68 -9.17 15.84
C LYS A 5 -1.34 -8.72 15.27
N LEU A 6 -0.52 -8.06 16.09
CA LEU A 6 0.83 -7.63 15.74
C LEU A 6 1.71 -8.84 15.41
N GLU A 7 1.71 -9.86 16.27
CA GLU A 7 2.50 -11.07 16.07
C GLU A 7 2.06 -11.82 14.81
N MET A 8 0.75 -11.97 14.61
CA MET A 8 0.20 -12.59 13.39
C MET A 8 0.56 -11.79 12.14
N ALA A 9 0.44 -10.46 12.15
CA ALA A 9 0.81 -9.62 11.02
C ALA A 9 2.31 -9.74 10.69
N ALA A 10 3.17 -9.71 11.70
CA ALA A 10 4.61 -9.90 11.52
C ALA A 10 4.95 -11.28 10.93
N MET A 11 4.23 -12.32 11.35
CA MET A 11 4.38 -13.67 10.79
C MET A 11 3.97 -13.72 9.31
N VAL A 12 2.78 -13.20 8.98
CA VAL A 12 2.30 -13.13 7.59
C VAL A 12 3.27 -12.34 6.71
N GLY A 13 3.84 -11.24 7.21
CA GLY A 13 4.80 -10.42 6.47
C GLY A 13 6.11 -11.13 6.13
N LYS A 14 6.54 -12.11 6.93
CA LYS A 14 7.83 -12.82 6.76
C LYS A 14 7.71 -14.19 6.07
N MET A 15 6.50 -14.76 6.03
CA MET A 15 6.27 -16.10 5.47
C MET A 15 6.26 -16.11 3.94
N THR A 16 6.94 -17.10 3.36
CA THR A 16 6.74 -17.45 1.94
C THR A 16 5.45 -18.23 1.80
N LEU A 17 4.35 -17.51 1.57
CA LEU A 17 3.02 -18.08 1.41
C LEU A 17 2.79 -18.53 -0.03
N ALA A 18 2.18 -19.71 -0.21
CA ALA A 18 1.58 -20.11 -1.48
C ALA A 18 0.37 -19.22 -1.81
N ASN A 19 -0.02 -19.18 -3.09
CA ASN A 19 -1.10 -18.30 -3.56
C ASN A 19 -2.42 -18.52 -2.82
N ASN A 20 -2.80 -19.78 -2.58
CA ASN A 20 -4.00 -20.11 -1.80
C ASN A 20 -3.97 -19.55 -0.37
N GLY A 21 -2.80 -19.60 0.29
CA GLY A 21 -2.62 -19.03 1.62
C GLY A 21 -2.71 -17.51 1.61
N LYS A 22 -2.14 -16.85 0.61
CA LYS A 22 -2.27 -15.40 0.43
C LYS A 22 -3.72 -14.99 0.20
N GLU A 23 -4.45 -15.73 -0.63
CA GLU A 23 -5.86 -15.44 -0.91
C GLU A 23 -6.71 -15.58 0.35
N GLU A 24 -6.55 -16.68 1.08
CA GLU A 24 -7.34 -16.95 2.27
C GLU A 24 -7.09 -15.93 3.38
N ILE A 25 -5.83 -15.53 3.57
CA ILE A 25 -5.47 -14.48 4.53
C ILE A 25 -6.01 -13.12 4.08
N ALA A 26 -5.95 -12.77 2.80
CA ALA A 26 -6.51 -11.51 2.31
C ALA A 26 -8.03 -11.46 2.55
N ARG A 27 -8.75 -12.52 2.19
CA ARG A 27 -10.22 -12.64 2.34
C ARG A 27 -10.68 -12.42 3.78
N HIS A 28 -9.96 -12.96 4.75
CA HIS A 28 -10.36 -12.91 6.17
C HIS A 28 -9.67 -11.81 6.99
N GLY A 29 -8.46 -11.41 6.58
CA GLY A 29 -7.56 -10.56 7.37
C GLY A 29 -7.41 -9.12 6.88
N ALA A 30 -7.74 -8.81 5.62
CA ALA A 30 -7.44 -7.51 5.01
C ALA A 30 -7.95 -6.33 5.83
N LYS A 31 -9.21 -6.35 6.28
CA LYS A 31 -9.80 -5.26 7.09
C LYS A 31 -9.07 -5.04 8.42
N VAL A 32 -8.58 -6.11 9.05
CA VAL A 32 -7.82 -6.01 10.31
C VAL A 32 -6.46 -5.39 10.05
N LEU A 33 -5.76 -5.84 9.00
CA LEU A 33 -4.46 -5.31 8.61
C LEU A 33 -4.55 -3.82 8.23
N VAL A 34 -5.57 -3.44 7.45
CA VAL A 34 -5.82 -2.04 7.09
C VAL A 34 -6.09 -1.17 8.33
N LYS A 35 -6.86 -1.66 9.31
CA LYS A 35 -7.08 -0.93 10.56
C LYS A 35 -5.79 -0.71 11.36
N MET A 36 -4.85 -1.66 11.30
CA MET A 36 -3.55 -1.55 11.98
C MET A 36 -2.63 -0.51 11.35
N LEU A 37 -2.85 -0.11 10.09
CA LEU A 37 -2.10 0.99 9.46
C LEU A 37 -2.26 2.33 10.18
N SER A 38 -3.29 2.50 11.00
CA SER A 38 -3.52 3.70 11.83
C SER A 38 -3.13 3.51 13.30
N SER A 39 -2.53 2.38 13.67
CA SER A 39 -2.05 2.10 15.04
C SER A 39 -0.61 2.58 15.24
N GLU A 40 -0.01 2.28 16.39
CA GLU A 40 1.39 2.57 16.70
C GLU A 40 2.37 1.99 15.67
N GLU A 41 3.59 2.53 15.64
CA GLU A 41 4.61 2.26 14.62
C GLU A 41 4.85 0.76 14.36
N ASP A 42 5.01 -0.04 15.42
CA ASP A 42 5.26 -1.48 15.29
C ASP A 42 4.08 -2.22 14.62
N ALA A 43 2.85 -1.90 15.00
CA ALA A 43 1.66 -2.49 14.41
C ALA A 43 1.48 -2.03 12.95
N ARG A 44 1.82 -0.77 12.66
CA ARG A 44 1.82 -0.21 11.31
C ARG A 44 2.84 -0.90 10.42
N LEU A 45 4.06 -1.09 10.90
CA LEU A 45 5.13 -1.77 10.16
C LEU A 45 4.78 -3.25 9.91
N ALA A 46 4.35 -3.98 10.93
CA ALA A 46 3.95 -5.38 10.80
C ALA A 46 2.80 -5.57 9.82
N SER A 47 1.78 -4.69 9.88
CA SER A 47 0.66 -4.73 8.94
C SER A 47 1.07 -4.37 7.51
N LEU A 48 1.99 -3.41 7.32
CA LEU A 48 2.55 -3.11 5.99
C LEU A 48 3.34 -4.28 5.40
N GLN A 49 4.15 -4.97 6.20
CA GLN A 49 4.86 -6.17 5.74
C GLN A 49 3.87 -7.26 5.29
N ALA A 50 2.81 -7.49 6.06
CA ALA A 50 1.75 -8.42 5.68
C ALA A 50 1.05 -8.00 4.39
N LEU A 51 0.58 -6.75 4.31
CA LEU A 51 -0.11 -6.22 3.13
C LEU A 51 0.78 -6.26 1.88
N HIS A 52 2.08 -5.95 2.01
CA HIS A 52 3.04 -6.08 0.93
C HIS A 52 3.10 -7.53 0.42
N ASN A 53 3.26 -8.50 1.31
CA ASN A 53 3.29 -9.91 0.93
C ASN A 53 1.98 -10.34 0.23
N LEU A 54 0.83 -9.96 0.77
CA LEU A 54 -0.47 -10.29 0.18
C LEU A 54 -0.69 -9.61 -1.18
N SER A 55 -0.25 -8.37 -1.34
CA SER A 55 -0.40 -7.58 -2.58
C SER A 55 0.43 -8.13 -3.75
N SER A 56 1.42 -8.98 -3.49
CA SER A 56 2.23 -9.61 -4.54
C SER A 56 1.47 -10.69 -5.34
N LEU A 57 0.25 -11.04 -4.91
CA LEU A 57 -0.68 -11.86 -5.67
C LEU A 57 -1.74 -10.95 -6.30
N ASP A 58 -1.80 -10.91 -7.63
CA ASP A 58 -2.71 -10.01 -8.36
C ASP A 58 -4.18 -10.20 -7.98
N ASP A 59 -4.61 -11.45 -7.72
CA ASP A 59 -5.99 -11.78 -7.34
C ASP A 59 -6.41 -11.15 -6.00
N ASN A 60 -5.44 -10.80 -5.16
CA ASN A 60 -5.71 -10.09 -3.90
C ASN A 60 -5.97 -8.60 -4.08
N ALA A 61 -5.65 -8.01 -5.23
CA ALA A 61 -5.72 -6.57 -5.41
C ALA A 61 -7.12 -6.03 -5.11
N VAL A 62 -8.17 -6.67 -5.64
CA VAL A 62 -9.56 -6.28 -5.41
C VAL A 62 -9.93 -6.35 -3.93
N ILE A 63 -9.59 -7.45 -3.26
CA ILE A 63 -9.90 -7.67 -1.84
C ILE A 63 -9.24 -6.58 -0.97
N LEU A 64 -7.97 -6.26 -1.26
CA LEU A 64 -7.22 -5.25 -0.52
C LEU A 64 -7.76 -3.84 -0.79
N VAL A 65 -8.07 -3.51 -2.04
CA VAL A 65 -8.69 -2.24 -2.42
C VAL A 65 -10.03 -2.04 -1.73
N ASP A 66 -10.92 -3.04 -1.78
CA ASP A 66 -12.24 -3.02 -1.15
C ASP A 66 -12.17 -2.91 0.38
N SER A 67 -11.07 -3.36 0.98
CA SER A 67 -10.81 -3.18 2.42
C SER A 67 -10.44 -1.74 2.79
N GLY A 68 -10.22 -0.86 1.81
CA GLY A 68 -9.93 0.57 2.01
C GLY A 68 -8.44 0.88 2.18
N VAL A 69 -7.55 0.06 1.62
CA VAL A 69 -6.10 0.20 1.81
C VAL A 69 -5.52 1.43 1.08
N LEU A 70 -6.05 1.81 -0.08
CA LEU A 70 -5.45 2.83 -0.95
C LEU A 70 -5.31 4.21 -0.31
N PRO A 71 -6.33 4.78 0.36
CA PRO A 71 -6.21 6.12 0.94
C PRO A 71 -5.17 6.15 2.07
N LEU A 72 -5.03 5.05 2.84
CA LEU A 72 -4.06 4.96 3.92
C LEU A 72 -2.64 4.84 3.39
N LEU A 73 -2.39 4.01 2.38
CA LEU A 73 -1.08 3.91 1.73
C LEU A 73 -0.67 5.24 1.08
N THR A 74 -1.61 5.90 0.41
CA THR A 74 -1.38 7.21 -0.20
C THR A 74 -1.00 8.24 0.86
N SER A 75 -1.77 8.31 1.95
CA SER A 75 -1.47 9.21 3.07
C SER A 75 -0.11 8.97 3.71
N ILE A 76 0.29 7.70 3.90
CA ILE A 76 1.63 7.34 4.43
C ILE A 76 2.72 7.80 3.47
N LEU A 77 2.50 7.65 2.17
CA LEU A 77 3.50 7.97 1.16
C LEU A 77 3.70 9.48 1.00
N VAL A 78 2.61 10.26 1.01
CA VAL A 78 2.66 11.70 0.77
C VAL A 78 2.88 12.55 2.02
N SER A 79 2.87 11.95 3.21
CA SER A 79 3.10 12.68 4.46
C SER A 79 4.48 13.37 4.48
N ASP A 80 4.51 14.61 4.96
CA ASP A 80 5.75 15.39 5.11
C ASP A 80 6.54 15.00 6.36
N ASP A 81 5.89 14.35 7.34
CA ASP A 81 6.44 14.02 8.65
C ASP A 81 7.52 12.92 8.66
N LEU A 82 7.70 12.22 7.53
CA LEU A 82 8.64 11.11 7.42
C LEU A 82 9.75 11.48 6.44
N ASP A 83 10.84 12.02 6.95
CA ASP A 83 12.05 12.32 6.16
C ASP A 83 12.58 11.02 5.51
N VAL A 84 13.02 11.10 4.25
CA VAL A 84 13.51 9.95 3.45
C VAL A 84 14.75 9.30 4.10
N LYS A 85 15.41 10.00 5.02
CA LYS A 85 16.57 9.53 5.78
C LYS A 85 16.26 9.01 7.19
N SER A 86 15.00 9.04 7.63
CA SER A 86 14.58 8.57 8.95
C SER A 86 14.37 7.04 8.97
N PRO A 87 14.37 6.38 10.15
CA PRO A 87 13.97 4.98 10.30
C PRO A 87 12.53 4.70 9.80
N ALA A 88 11.71 5.71 9.55
CA ALA A 88 10.43 5.58 8.84
C ALA A 88 10.56 5.34 7.32
N SER A 89 11.78 5.26 6.79
CA SER A 89 12.08 4.86 5.41
C SER A 89 11.44 3.52 5.06
N ASP A 90 11.49 2.54 5.97
CA ASP A 90 10.95 1.20 5.71
C ASP A 90 9.42 1.22 5.55
N ILE A 91 8.73 2.06 6.33
CA ILE A 91 7.27 2.24 6.25
C ILE A 91 6.89 2.86 4.90
N LYS A 92 7.56 3.95 4.49
CA LYS A 92 7.29 4.61 3.20
C LYS A 92 7.65 3.71 2.02
N GLU A 93 8.77 3.00 2.12
CA GLU A 93 9.19 2.05 1.10
C GLU A 93 8.15 0.92 0.94
N LEU A 94 7.77 0.24 2.03
CA LEU A 94 6.76 -0.81 1.99
C LEU A 94 5.41 -0.30 1.49
N ALA A 95 5.02 0.91 1.89
CA ALA A 95 3.79 1.53 1.39
C ALA A 95 3.85 1.77 -0.12
N ALA A 96 4.98 2.27 -0.64
CA ALA A 96 5.18 2.49 -2.06
C ALA A 96 5.14 1.18 -2.86
N TRP A 97 5.82 0.14 -2.40
CA TRP A 97 5.81 -1.17 -3.05
C TRP A 97 4.42 -1.81 -3.04
N THR A 98 3.73 -1.76 -1.90
CA THR A 98 2.37 -2.28 -1.77
C THR A 98 1.42 -1.53 -2.70
N LEU A 99 1.47 -0.20 -2.70
CA LEU A 99 0.65 0.62 -3.59
C LEU A 99 0.95 0.32 -5.06
N GLY A 100 2.24 0.23 -5.42
CA GLY A 100 2.69 -0.10 -6.77
C GLY A 100 2.18 -1.46 -7.27
N ASN A 101 2.08 -2.47 -6.40
CA ASN A 101 1.47 -3.75 -6.77
C ASN A 101 -0.03 -3.58 -7.05
N LEU A 102 -0.75 -2.87 -6.17
CA LEU A 102 -2.21 -2.70 -6.26
C LEU A 102 -2.65 -1.90 -7.48
N VAL A 103 -1.85 -0.90 -7.89
CA VAL A 103 -2.19 -0.03 -9.03
C VAL A 103 -1.61 -0.51 -10.36
N SER A 104 -0.83 -1.60 -10.35
CA SER A 104 -0.15 -2.10 -11.56
C SER A 104 -1.10 -2.60 -12.64
N LYS A 105 -2.33 -2.97 -12.29
CA LYS A 105 -3.37 -3.40 -13.23
C LYS A 105 -4.56 -2.44 -13.18
N PRO A 106 -4.99 -1.90 -14.33
CA PRO A 106 -6.18 -1.05 -14.37
C PRO A 106 -7.47 -1.87 -14.19
N GLY A 107 -8.54 -1.22 -13.76
CA GLY A 107 -9.92 -1.72 -13.75
C GLY A 107 -10.55 -1.99 -12.38
N HIS A 108 -9.84 -1.74 -11.28
CA HIS A 108 -10.30 -2.08 -9.93
C HIS A 108 -10.04 -1.01 -8.87
N TRP A 109 -8.89 -0.35 -8.90
CA TRP A 109 -8.48 0.62 -7.88
C TRP A 109 -8.93 2.06 -8.21
N GLU A 110 -9.41 2.30 -9.43
CA GLU A 110 -9.81 3.62 -9.94
C GLU A 110 -11.21 4.06 -9.49
N SER A 111 -12.04 3.14 -9.01
CA SER A 111 -13.40 3.44 -8.58
C SER A 111 -13.40 3.74 -7.08
N PRO A 112 -13.66 4.99 -6.64
CA PRO A 112 -13.84 5.27 -5.23
C PRO A 112 -15.09 4.53 -4.74
N ALA A 113 -14.98 3.90 -3.57
CA ALA A 113 -16.15 3.41 -2.86
C ALA A 113 -17.11 4.61 -2.65
N PRO A 114 -18.43 4.44 -2.89
CA PRO A 114 -19.39 5.54 -2.78
C PRO A 114 -19.30 6.18 -1.38
N GLY A 115 -19.09 7.50 -1.34
CA GLY A 115 -19.00 8.28 -0.10
C GLY A 115 -17.58 8.46 0.49
N LYS A 116 -16.51 8.09 -0.21
CA LYS A 116 -15.12 8.36 0.22
C LYS A 116 -14.36 9.24 -0.79
N GLU A 117 -14.64 10.54 -0.76
CA GLU A 117 -13.87 11.56 -1.46
C GLU A 117 -12.77 12.09 -0.53
N GLY A 118 -11.61 11.42 -0.48
CA GLY A 118 -10.50 11.89 0.32
C GLY A 118 -9.22 11.14 -0.02
N ASN A 119 -8.23 11.86 -0.55
CA ASN A 119 -6.90 11.38 -0.94
C ASN A 119 -6.93 10.26 -1.99
N SER A 120 -7.45 10.59 -3.17
CA SER A 120 -7.36 9.74 -4.34
C SER A 120 -5.89 9.57 -4.76
N VAL A 121 -5.50 8.32 -5.04
CA VAL A 121 -4.22 7.98 -5.69
C VAL A 121 -4.05 8.77 -7.00
N LEU A 122 -5.16 9.15 -7.65
CA LEU A 122 -5.18 9.91 -8.89
C LEU A 122 -5.04 11.44 -8.71
N SER A 123 -4.91 11.95 -7.48
CA SER A 123 -4.86 13.41 -7.27
C SER A 123 -3.56 14.03 -7.81
N GLU A 124 -3.64 15.27 -8.32
CA GLU A 124 -2.47 16.02 -8.79
C GLU A 124 -1.39 16.15 -7.70
N HIS A 125 -1.82 16.39 -6.46
CA HIS A 125 -0.92 16.44 -5.30
C HIS A 125 -0.14 15.12 -5.11
N THR A 126 -0.82 13.97 -5.22
CA THR A 126 -0.17 12.66 -5.14
C THR A 126 0.86 12.48 -6.26
N VAL A 127 0.50 12.81 -7.50
CA VAL A 127 1.41 12.72 -8.65
C VAL A 127 2.63 13.62 -8.46
N HIS A 128 2.43 14.88 -8.05
CA HIS A 128 3.52 15.82 -7.79
C HIS A 128 4.46 15.30 -6.69
N LYS A 129 3.92 14.78 -5.59
CA LYS A 129 4.71 14.22 -4.49
C LYS A 129 5.50 12.98 -4.93
N LEU A 130 4.90 12.10 -5.73
CA LEU A 130 5.58 10.94 -6.32
C LEU A 130 6.76 11.34 -7.22
N LEU A 131 6.60 12.38 -8.04
CA LEU A 131 7.67 12.91 -8.88
C LEU A 131 8.82 13.50 -8.04
N GLN A 132 8.48 14.25 -6.98
CA GLN A 132 9.49 14.72 -6.03
C GLN A 132 10.23 13.56 -5.37
N LEU A 133 9.51 12.54 -4.87
CA LEU A 133 10.14 11.36 -4.25
C LEU A 133 11.03 10.61 -5.23
N LEU A 134 10.58 10.42 -6.47
CA LEU A 134 11.35 9.79 -7.54
C LEU A 134 12.70 10.50 -7.78
N ALA A 135 12.70 11.83 -7.81
CA ALA A 135 13.91 12.63 -8.04
C ALA A 135 14.95 12.54 -6.90
N HIS A 136 14.52 12.26 -5.67
CA HIS A 136 15.38 12.30 -4.49
C HIS A 136 15.65 10.92 -3.84
N SER A 137 15.13 9.84 -4.43
CA SER A 137 15.23 8.48 -3.87
C SER A 137 16.25 7.61 -4.60
N GLY A 138 16.75 6.57 -3.91
CA GLY A 138 17.63 5.57 -4.51
C GLY A 138 16.90 4.61 -5.48
N PRO A 139 17.65 3.85 -6.32
CA PRO A 139 17.09 3.07 -7.42
C PRO A 139 15.97 2.10 -7.04
N LYS A 140 16.06 1.48 -5.85
CA LYS A 140 15.04 0.56 -5.33
C LYS A 140 13.68 1.24 -5.17
N ASN A 141 13.67 2.44 -4.57
CA ASN A 141 12.44 3.19 -4.32
C ASN A 141 11.93 3.86 -5.59
N GLN A 142 12.84 4.29 -6.48
CA GLN A 142 12.47 4.81 -7.80
C GLN A 142 11.63 3.81 -8.60
N LEU A 143 11.97 2.52 -8.56
CA LEU A 143 11.18 1.48 -9.21
C LEU A 143 9.76 1.40 -8.67
N ALA A 144 9.57 1.48 -7.35
CA ALA A 144 8.25 1.50 -6.74
C ALA A 144 7.42 2.70 -7.22
N PHE A 145 8.01 3.90 -7.24
CA PHE A 145 7.32 5.11 -7.70
C PHE A 145 6.98 5.08 -9.19
N LEU A 146 7.89 4.58 -10.03
CA LEU A 146 7.62 4.40 -11.47
C LEU A 146 6.47 3.41 -11.71
N ARG A 147 6.38 2.32 -10.92
CA ARG A 147 5.25 1.39 -10.99
C ARG A 147 3.94 2.07 -10.62
N ILE A 148 3.93 2.89 -9.57
CA ILE A 148 2.74 3.66 -9.18
C ILE A 148 2.32 4.63 -10.29
N LEU A 149 3.27 5.43 -10.79
CA LEU A 149 3.00 6.42 -11.85
C LEU A 149 2.53 5.76 -13.15
N SER A 150 3.11 4.61 -13.51
CA SER A 150 2.69 3.81 -14.67
C SER A 150 1.27 3.29 -14.50
N GLY A 151 0.94 2.77 -13.30
CA GLY A 151 -0.41 2.37 -12.95
C GLY A 151 -1.40 3.52 -13.10
N ILE A 152 -1.08 4.68 -12.52
CA ILE A 152 -1.88 5.91 -12.63
C ILE A 152 -2.08 6.32 -14.10
N ALA A 153 -1.01 6.33 -14.90
CA ALA A 153 -1.08 6.70 -16.31
C ALA A 153 -1.86 5.69 -17.18
N SER A 154 -1.92 4.43 -16.75
CA SER A 154 -2.66 3.36 -17.43
C SER A 154 -4.13 3.29 -17.01
N SER A 155 -4.54 4.11 -16.04
CA SER A 155 -5.93 4.22 -15.59
C SER A 155 -6.82 4.75 -16.72
N PRO A 156 -7.98 4.12 -16.99
CA PRO A 156 -8.98 4.66 -17.91
C PRO A 156 -9.55 6.02 -17.47
N ARG A 157 -9.25 6.48 -16.24
CA ARG A 157 -9.67 7.77 -15.69
C ARG A 157 -8.56 8.83 -15.69
N ALA A 158 -7.45 8.59 -16.38
CA ALA A 158 -6.32 9.52 -16.44
C ALA A 158 -6.52 10.67 -17.45
N GLU A 159 -7.66 10.72 -18.14
CA GLU A 159 -8.06 11.79 -19.08
C GLU A 159 -8.65 13.02 -18.38
#